data_AF-A0A2Z6LQF2-F1
#
_entry.id   AF-A0A2Z6LQF2-F1
#
_cell.length_a   1.000
_cell.length_b   1.000
_cell.length_c   1.000
_cell.angle_alpha   90.00
_cell.angle_beta   90.00
_cell.angle_gamma   90.00
#
_symmetry.space_group_name_H-M   'P 1'
#
loop_
_entity.id
_entity.type
_entity.pdbx_description
1 polymer ?
#
loop_
_entity_poly.entity_id
_entity_poly.type
_entity_poly.pdbx_seq_one_letter_code
_entity_poly.pdbx_strand_id
1 'polypeptide(L)'
;MITTIACKILQVELEKPFDKPYLSTSLQDFWGKRWNVMVSRILHPTVYKPMVKAFSHVIGRKWASIPAVMVTFMVSGLMHELIYYNLKRKNSATWEAWEPCWDSMFFFFIHGVFVALQIAYKKTFKPKQDLLPRIVSCTLTLAFVMTTALTLFIPVFFRSVER
;
A
#
# COMPACT_ATOMS: atom_id res chain seq x y z
N MET A 1 1.70 11.31 19.57
CA MET A 1 1.33 12.05 20.80
C MET A 1 -0.13 12.49 20.78
N ILE A 2 -0.61 13.10 19.69
CA ILE A 2 -2.04 13.49 19.53
C ILE A 2 -2.98 12.28 19.55
N THR A 3 -2.62 11.20 18.86
CA THR A 3 -3.39 9.95 18.82
C THR A 3 -3.51 9.27 20.20
N THR A 4 -2.45 9.29 21.01
CA THR A 4 -2.45 8.68 22.35
C THR A 4 -3.34 9.44 23.34
N ILE A 5 -3.44 10.77 23.20
CA ILE A 5 -4.31 11.62 24.03
C ILE A 5 -5.79 11.41 23.63
N ALA A 6 -6.08 11.37 22.33
CA ALA A 6 -7.43 11.10 21.83
C ALA A 6 -7.94 9.70 22.23
N CYS A 7 -7.09 8.65 22.16
CA CYS A 7 -7.42 7.31 22.65
C CYS A 7 -7.79 7.30 24.14
N LYS A 8 -7.02 8.04 24.94
CA LYS A 8 -7.20 8.11 26.40
C LYS A 8 -8.51 8.82 26.77
N ILE A 9 -8.88 9.85 26.03
CA ILE A 9 -10.12 10.61 26.23
C ILE A 9 -11.34 9.80 25.75
N LEU A 10 -11.20 9.04 24.66
CA LEU A 10 -12.30 8.29 24.06
C LEU A 10 -12.45 6.85 24.58
N GLN A 11 -11.54 6.37 25.43
CA GLN A 11 -11.44 4.95 25.85
C GLN A 11 -11.45 3.95 24.67
N VAL A 12 -11.03 4.40 23.49
CA VAL A 12 -10.86 3.57 22.31
C VAL A 12 -9.37 3.37 22.10
N GLU A 13 -8.90 2.13 22.13
CA GLU A 13 -7.55 1.82 21.66
C GLU A 13 -7.52 2.06 20.14
N LEU A 14 -7.03 3.23 19.68
CA LEU A 14 -6.67 3.36 18.27
C LEU A 14 -5.47 2.44 18.02
N GLU A 15 -5.70 1.48 17.14
CA GLU A 15 -4.67 0.60 16.64
C GLU A 15 -3.55 1.44 16.01
N LYS A 16 -2.30 1.11 16.33
CA LYS A 16 -1.14 1.87 15.86
C LYS A 16 -1.11 1.83 14.34
N PRO A 17 -1.09 2.98 13.63
CA PRO A 17 -1.07 2.99 12.17
C PRO A 17 0.13 2.27 11.55
N PHE A 18 1.23 2.16 12.28
CA PHE A 18 2.44 1.46 11.87
C PHE A 18 2.87 0.46 12.96
N ASP A 19 3.11 -0.80 12.57
CA ASP A 19 3.64 -1.84 13.46
C ASP A 19 5.02 -2.31 13.00
N LYS A 20 6.06 -1.63 13.49
CA LYS A 20 7.49 -1.97 13.25
C LYS A 20 7.77 -2.34 11.78
N PRO A 21 7.52 -1.43 10.82
CA PRO A 21 7.65 -1.72 9.38
C PRO A 21 9.06 -2.14 8.96
N TYR A 22 10.07 -1.75 9.73
CA TYR A 22 11.47 -2.14 9.53
C TYR A 22 11.77 -3.62 9.87
N LEU A 23 10.81 -4.38 10.41
CA LEU A 23 10.91 -5.83 10.65
C LEU A 23 10.20 -6.67 9.59
N SER A 24 9.75 -6.04 8.50
CA SER A 24 8.98 -6.71 7.45
C SER A 24 9.87 -7.64 6.63
N THR A 25 9.61 -8.94 6.68
CA THR A 25 10.39 -9.93 5.93
C THR A 25 9.90 -10.09 4.48
N SER A 26 8.76 -9.49 4.13
CA SER A 26 8.19 -9.53 2.79
C SER A 26 7.32 -8.31 2.50
N LEU A 27 7.10 -8.01 1.22
CA LEU A 27 6.20 -6.94 0.79
C LEU A 27 4.75 -7.19 1.24
N GLN A 28 4.30 -8.44 1.25
CA GLN A 28 3.00 -8.81 1.84
C GLN A 28 2.91 -8.48 3.33
N ASP A 29 3.96 -8.74 4.10
CA ASP A 29 4.00 -8.45 5.54
C ASP A 29 4.06 -6.94 5.80
N PHE A 30 4.86 -6.22 4.99
CA PHE A 30 4.94 -4.77 5.02
C PHE A 30 3.57 -4.12 4.78
N TRP A 31 2.97 -4.32 3.61
CA TRP A 31 1.72 -3.66 3.21
C TRP A 31 0.48 -4.19 3.95
N GLY A 32 0.48 -5.47 4.31
CA GLY A 32 -0.70 -6.12 4.89
C GLY A 32 -0.84 -5.96 6.40
N LYS A 33 0.27 -5.84 7.13
CA LYS A 33 0.26 -5.94 8.60
C LYS A 33 1.00 -4.83 9.32
N ARG A 34 1.93 -4.14 8.66
CA ARG A 34 2.90 -3.27 9.35
C ARG A 34 2.88 -1.83 8.89
N TRP A 35 2.50 -1.58 7.64
CA TRP A 35 2.42 -0.27 7.04
C TRP A 35 0.97 0.17 6.90
N ASN A 36 0.64 1.33 7.47
CA ASN A 36 -0.67 1.95 7.40
C ASN A 36 -1.84 0.97 7.61
N VAL A 37 -1.81 0.28 8.75
CA VAL A 37 -2.75 -0.81 9.10
C VAL A 37 -4.20 -0.34 9.00
N MET A 38 -4.47 0.93 9.31
CA MET A 38 -5.79 1.53 9.17
C MET A 38 -6.27 1.52 7.71
N VAL A 39 -5.45 1.98 6.75
CA VAL A 39 -5.81 1.96 5.32
C VAL A 39 -6.00 0.53 4.82
N SER A 40 -5.12 -0.39 5.20
CA SER A 40 -5.26 -1.80 4.87
C SER A 40 -6.56 -2.39 5.44
N ARG A 41 -6.96 -2.04 6.68
CA ARG A 41 -8.23 -2.45 7.28
C ARG A 41 -9.46 -1.85 6.61
N ILE A 42 -9.36 -0.66 6.01
CA ILE A 42 -10.44 -0.03 5.25
C ILE A 42 -10.55 -0.66 3.85
N LEU A 43 -9.44 -0.78 3.12
CA LEU A 43 -9.39 -1.33 1.77
C LEU A 43 -9.74 -2.82 1.73
N HIS A 44 -9.44 -3.56 2.79
CA HIS A 44 -9.68 -5.00 2.83
C HIS A 44 -11.17 -5.40 2.67
N PRO A 45 -12.12 -4.86 3.47
CA PRO A 45 -13.54 -5.12 3.26
C PRO A 45 -14.15 -4.36 2.08
N THR A 46 -13.66 -3.17 1.74
CA THR A 46 -14.28 -2.31 0.71
C THR A 46 -13.88 -2.68 -0.71
N VAL A 47 -12.63 -3.12 -0.92
CA VAL A 47 -12.08 -3.42 -2.25
C VAL A 47 -11.64 -4.88 -2.33
N TYR A 48 -10.77 -5.32 -1.44
CA TYR A 48 -10.14 -6.63 -1.59
C TYR A 48 -11.15 -7.79 -1.52
N LYS A 49 -11.99 -7.86 -0.48
CA LYS A 49 -13.02 -8.91 -0.32
C LYS A 49 -14.00 -8.99 -1.50
N PRO A 50 -14.66 -7.89 -1.93
CA PRO A 50 -15.57 -7.96 -3.06
C PRO A 50 -14.85 -8.35 -4.36
N MET A 51 -13.62 -7.87 -4.58
CA MET A 51 -12.84 -8.26 -5.75
C MET A 51 -12.42 -9.73 -5.72
N VAL A 52 -12.02 -10.28 -4.56
CA VAL A 52 -11.77 -11.72 -4.42
C VAL A 52 -13.02 -12.52 -4.76
N LYS A 53 -14.20 -12.10 -4.28
CA LYS A 53 -15.46 -12.79 -4.60
C LYS A 53 -15.75 -12.74 -6.10
N ALA A 54 -15.68 -11.56 -6.72
CA ALA A 54 -15.89 -11.39 -8.15
C ALA A 54 -14.94 -12.26 -8.98
N PHE A 55 -13.63 -12.18 -8.72
CA PHE A 55 -12.63 -12.96 -9.46
C PHE A 55 -12.67 -14.46 -9.14
N SER A 56 -13.19 -14.85 -7.97
CA SER A 56 -13.35 -16.27 -7.63
C SER A 56 -14.35 -16.99 -8.52
N HIS A 57 -15.36 -16.27 -9.03
CA HIS A 57 -16.34 -16.82 -9.96
C HIS A 57 -15.75 -17.01 -11.36
N VAL A 58 -14.74 -16.22 -11.75
CA VAL A 58 -14.17 -16.23 -13.10
C VAL A 58 -12.92 -17.12 -13.21
N ILE A 59 -11.96 -16.95 -12.28
CA ILE A 59 -10.61 -17.55 -12.34
C ILE A 59 -10.41 -18.62 -11.24
N GLY A 60 -11.43 -18.82 -10.41
CA GLY A 60 -11.41 -19.75 -9.30
C GLY A 60 -10.77 -19.19 -8.02
N ARG A 61 -11.23 -19.70 -6.88
CA ARG A 61 -10.86 -19.21 -5.54
C ARG A 61 -9.35 -19.24 -5.25
N LYS A 62 -8.62 -20.15 -5.90
CA LYS A 62 -7.16 -20.29 -5.72
C LYS A 62 -6.39 -19.10 -6.30
N TRP A 63 -6.81 -18.52 -7.41
CA TRP A 63 -6.06 -17.47 -8.11
C TRP A 63 -6.69 -16.08 -7.95
N ALA A 64 -7.94 -16.00 -7.51
CA ALA A 64 -8.69 -14.75 -7.31
C ALA A 64 -7.98 -13.70 -6.44
N SER A 65 -7.09 -14.10 -5.52
CA SER A 65 -6.35 -13.15 -4.69
C SER A 65 -5.38 -12.27 -5.49
N ILE A 66 -4.82 -12.76 -6.60
CA ILE A 66 -3.83 -12.04 -7.39
C ILE A 66 -4.44 -10.79 -8.03
N PRO A 67 -5.50 -10.91 -8.88
CA PRO A 67 -6.14 -9.74 -9.45
C PRO A 67 -6.80 -8.85 -8.38
N ALA A 68 -7.29 -9.43 -7.28
CA ALA A 68 -7.84 -8.63 -6.18
C ALA A 68 -6.78 -7.76 -5.49
N VAL A 69 -5.55 -8.25 -5.30
CA VAL A 69 -4.43 -7.43 -4.81
C VAL A 69 -4.12 -6.32 -5.79
N MET A 70 -4.00 -6.62 -7.08
CA MET A 70 -3.72 -5.60 -8.10
C MET A 70 -4.75 -4.47 -8.08
N VAL A 71 -6.03 -4.80 -8.06
CA VAL A 71 -7.11 -3.80 -7.98
C VAL A 71 -7.03 -3.00 -6.67
N THR A 72 -6.73 -3.65 -5.55
CA THR A 72 -6.61 -2.96 -4.26
C THR A 72 -5.47 -1.93 -4.28
N PHE A 73 -4.32 -2.26 -4.87
CA PHE A 73 -3.21 -1.33 -5.03
C PHE A 73 -3.53 -0.20 -6.02
N MET A 74 -4.22 -0.48 -7.11
CA MET A 74 -4.66 0.56 -8.07
C MET A 74 -5.65 1.54 -7.43
N VAL A 75 -6.63 1.04 -6.65
CA VAL A 75 -7.55 1.91 -5.91
C VAL A 75 -6.80 2.74 -4.88
N SER A 76 -5.81 2.18 -4.20
CA SER A 76 -4.93 2.94 -3.30
C SER A 76 -4.16 4.04 -4.06
N GLY A 77 -3.63 3.76 -5.24
CA GLY A 77 -2.96 4.75 -6.09
C GLY A 77 -3.88 5.90 -6.51
N LEU A 78 -5.08 5.57 -6.99
CA LEU A 78 -6.11 6.55 -7.35
C LEU A 78 -6.50 7.45 -6.18
N MET A 79 -6.63 6.88 -4.98
CA MET A 79 -6.90 7.66 -3.77
C MET A 79 -5.77 8.65 -3.47
N HIS A 80 -4.51 8.27 -3.69
CA HIS A 80 -3.38 9.18 -3.48
C HIS A 80 -3.35 10.29 -4.53
N GLU A 81 -3.62 9.98 -5.80
CA GLU A 81 -3.78 11.01 -6.84
C GLU A 81 -4.90 12.00 -6.50
N LEU A 82 -6.03 11.51 -5.98
CA LEU A 82 -7.13 12.36 -5.52
C LEU A 82 -6.73 13.22 -4.32
N ILE A 83 -5.94 12.69 -3.39
CA ILE A 83 -5.42 13.47 -2.25
C ILE A 83 -4.51 14.59 -2.75
N TYR A 84 -3.57 14.29 -3.65
CA TYR A 84 -2.70 15.31 -4.26
C TYR A 84 -3.49 16.37 -5.02
N TYR A 85 -4.55 15.96 -5.73
CA TYR A 85 -5.49 16.87 -6.38
C TYR A 85 -6.12 17.86 -5.41
N ASN A 86 -6.61 17.35 -4.28
CA ASN A 86 -7.25 18.19 -3.27
C ASN A 86 -6.24 19.09 -2.54
N LEU A 87 -5.00 18.64 -2.32
CA LEU A 87 -3.95 19.44 -1.69
C LEU A 87 -3.54 20.61 -2.60
N LYS A 88 -3.25 20.34 -3.88
CA LYS A 88 -2.86 21.37 -4.84
C LYS A 88 -3.99 22.38 -5.07
N ARG A 89 -5.25 21.93 -5.16
CA ARG A 89 -6.42 22.81 -5.32
C ARG A 89 -6.57 23.80 -4.14
N LYS A 90 -6.21 23.39 -2.92
CA LYS A 90 -6.30 24.25 -1.75
C LYS A 90 -5.17 25.28 -1.69
N ASN A 91 -3.98 24.92 -2.18
CA ASN A 91 -2.80 25.78 -2.10
C ASN A 91 -2.64 26.70 -3.32
N SER A 92 -3.11 26.30 -4.50
CA SER A 92 -3.12 27.14 -5.70
C SER A 92 -4.42 27.95 -5.81
N ALA A 93 -4.30 29.28 -5.70
CA ALA A 93 -5.38 30.23 -6.00
C ALA A 93 -5.66 30.40 -7.51
N THR A 94 -4.89 29.71 -8.36
CA THR A 94 -4.92 29.86 -9.83
C THR A 94 -5.45 28.58 -10.48
N TRP A 95 -6.34 28.74 -11.47
CA TRP A 95 -6.87 27.64 -12.31
C TRP A 95 -5.82 27.10 -13.28
N GLU A 96 -4.69 26.61 -12.78
CA GLU A 96 -3.75 25.86 -13.61
C GLU A 96 -4.37 24.50 -13.99
N ALA A 97 -4.29 24.15 -15.28
CA ALA A 97 -4.69 22.84 -15.77
C ALA A 97 -3.94 21.76 -14.99
N TRP A 98 -4.70 20.87 -14.34
CA TRP A 98 -4.13 19.79 -13.55
C TRP A 98 -3.38 18.80 -14.44
N GLU A 99 -2.07 18.66 -14.23
CA GLU A 99 -1.29 17.55 -14.75
C GLU A 99 -1.33 16.39 -13.76
N PRO A 100 -1.97 15.25 -14.09
CA PRO A 100 -1.96 14.08 -13.22
C PRO A 100 -0.52 13.56 -13.06
N CYS A 101 0.03 13.64 -11.85
CA CYS A 101 1.28 12.95 -11.53
C CYS A 101 1.01 11.47 -11.31
N TRP A 102 1.11 10.70 -12.40
CA TRP A 102 0.96 9.24 -12.38
C TRP A 102 2.07 8.53 -11.59
N ASP A 103 3.12 9.22 -11.13
CA ASP A 103 4.24 8.58 -10.42
C ASP A 103 3.79 7.82 -9.17
N SER A 104 2.79 8.36 -8.45
CA SER A 104 2.22 7.66 -7.29
C SER A 104 1.41 6.43 -7.69
N MET A 105 0.67 6.48 -8.80
CA MET A 105 0.02 5.30 -9.36
C MET A 105 1.04 4.24 -9.77
N PHE A 106 2.14 4.64 -10.44
CA PHE A 106 3.22 3.75 -10.81
C PHE A 106 3.87 3.09 -9.59
N PHE A 107 4.09 3.84 -8.51
CA PHE A 107 4.56 3.30 -7.24
C PHE A 107 3.64 2.18 -6.74
N PHE A 108 2.35 2.44 -6.56
CA PHE A 108 1.41 1.42 -6.07
C PHE A 108 1.26 0.25 -7.04
N PHE A 109 1.29 0.51 -8.35
CA PHE A 109 1.22 -0.53 -9.37
C PHE A 109 2.40 -1.49 -9.28
N ILE A 110 3.63 -0.99 -9.23
CA ILE A 110 4.85 -1.80 -9.09
C ILE A 110 4.76 -2.64 -7.81
N HIS A 111 4.42 -2.03 -6.67
CA HIS A 111 4.25 -2.75 -5.42
C HIS A 111 3.17 -3.85 -5.51
N GLY A 112 2.05 -3.55 -6.17
CA GLY A 112 0.99 -4.52 -6.46
C GLY A 112 1.49 -5.72 -7.25
N VAL A 113 2.26 -5.49 -8.33
CA VAL A 113 2.85 -6.56 -9.17
C VAL A 113 3.78 -7.43 -8.34
N PHE A 114 4.69 -6.84 -7.56
CA PHE A 114 5.63 -7.62 -6.75
C PHE A 114 4.93 -8.43 -5.65
N VAL A 115 3.89 -7.87 -5.01
CA VAL A 115 3.06 -8.60 -4.05
C VAL A 115 2.32 -9.75 -4.73
N ALA A 116 1.73 -9.50 -5.90
CA ALA A 116 1.05 -10.51 -6.73
C ALA A 116 1.99 -11.65 -7.12
N LEU A 117 3.19 -11.34 -7.61
CA LEU A 117 4.24 -12.30 -7.93
C LEU A 117 4.65 -13.11 -6.70
N GLN A 118 4.79 -12.45 -5.54
CA GLN A 118 5.11 -13.14 -4.30
C GLN A 118 3.99 -14.10 -3.86
N ILE A 119 2.72 -13.74 -4.07
CA ILE A 119 1.57 -14.63 -3.82
C ILE A 119 1.61 -15.82 -4.78
N ALA A 120 1.80 -15.57 -6.08
CA ALA A 120 1.90 -16.61 -7.10
C ALA A 120 3.02 -17.60 -6.78
N TYR A 121 4.21 -17.09 -6.46
CA TYR A 121 5.37 -17.89 -6.08
C TYR A 121 5.07 -18.79 -4.87
N LYS A 122 4.54 -18.21 -3.78
CA LYS A 122 4.18 -18.98 -2.57
C LYS A 122 3.11 -20.05 -2.87
N LYS A 123 2.15 -19.77 -3.76
CA LYS A 123 1.08 -20.70 -4.13
C LYS A 123 1.54 -21.84 -5.05
N THR A 124 2.48 -21.58 -5.94
CA THR A 124 3.00 -22.55 -6.90
C THR A 124 4.05 -23.46 -6.25
N PHE A 125 5.02 -22.88 -5.55
CA PHE A 125 6.18 -23.63 -5.06
C PHE A 125 6.02 -24.17 -3.64
N LYS A 126 5.04 -23.67 -2.85
CA LYS A 126 4.80 -24.04 -1.44
C LYS A 126 6.11 -24.29 -0.66
N PRO A 127 7.03 -23.30 -0.62
CA PRO A 127 8.34 -23.50 -0.01
C PRO A 127 8.19 -23.95 1.46
N LYS A 128 8.90 -25.04 1.83
CA LYS A 128 8.85 -25.61 3.18
C LYS A 128 9.59 -24.76 4.23
N GLN A 129 10.49 -23.88 3.80
CA GLN A 129 11.28 -22.98 4.65
C GLN A 129 11.49 -21.64 3.94
N ASP A 130 11.74 -20.57 4.70
CA ASP A 130 12.14 -19.28 4.15
C ASP A 130 13.50 -19.44 3.45
N LEU A 131 13.54 -19.29 2.12
CA LEU A 131 14.74 -19.44 1.28
C LEU A 131 15.89 -18.49 1.66
N LEU A 132 15.57 -17.39 2.34
CA LEU A 132 16.52 -16.34 2.70
C LEU A 132 16.52 -16.13 4.22
N PRO A 133 17.70 -15.90 4.83
CA PRO A 133 17.77 -15.50 6.23
C PRO A 133 16.89 -14.27 6.48
N ARG A 134 16.18 -14.28 7.62
CA ARG A 134 15.19 -13.26 7.98
C ARG A 134 15.70 -11.83 7.81
N ILE A 135 16.95 -11.59 8.19
CA ILE A 135 17.62 -10.28 8.10
C ILE A 135 17.77 -9.86 6.64
N VAL A 136 18.24 -10.75 5.76
CA VAL A 136 18.44 -10.46 4.34
C VAL A 136 17.12 -10.10 3.67
N SER A 137 16.06 -10.88 3.92
CA SER A 137 14.73 -10.61 3.36
C SER A 137 14.15 -9.30 3.87
N CYS A 138 14.44 -8.97 5.13
CA CYS A 138 14.02 -7.72 5.75
C CYS A 138 14.72 -6.51 5.14
N THR A 139 16.05 -6.55 5.04
CA THR A 139 16.85 -5.50 4.42
C THR A 139 16.46 -5.29 2.97
N LEU A 140 16.27 -6.37 2.20
CA LEU A 140 15.88 -6.29 0.79
C LEU A 140 14.49 -5.66 0.62
N THR A 141 13.51 -6.10 1.43
CA THR A 141 12.15 -5.54 1.40
C THR A 141 12.17 -4.06 1.76
N LEU A 142 12.88 -3.69 2.82
CA LEU A 142 12.96 -2.30 3.27
C LEU A 142 13.70 -1.44 2.25
N ALA A 143 14.84 -1.90 1.72
CA ALA A 143 15.59 -1.16 0.70
C ALA A 143 14.74 -0.92 -0.55
N PHE A 144 14.02 -1.93 -1.03
CA PHE A 144 13.11 -1.78 -2.18
C PHE A 144 12.01 -0.76 -1.91
N VAL A 145 11.34 -0.85 -0.76
CA VAL A 145 10.27 0.09 -0.39
C VAL A 145 10.82 1.51 -0.23
N MET A 146 11.95 1.68 0.46
CA MET A 146 12.54 2.99 0.69
C MET A 146 13.01 3.63 -0.62
N THR A 147 13.70 2.89 -1.48
CA THR A 147 14.14 3.41 -2.78
C THR A 147 12.96 3.83 -3.63
N THR A 148 11.93 2.99 -3.76
CA THR A 148 10.74 3.33 -4.56
C THR A 148 9.94 4.48 -3.95
N ALA A 149 9.87 4.60 -2.63
CA ALA A 149 9.19 5.72 -1.97
C ALA A 149 9.94 7.04 -2.18
N LEU A 150 11.27 7.03 -2.03
CA LEU A 150 12.11 8.22 -2.20
C LEU A 150 12.14 8.72 -3.65
N THR A 151 11.99 7.84 -4.64
CA THR A 151 12.04 8.23 -6.06
C THR A 151 10.68 8.59 -6.64
N LEU A 152 9.61 7.87 -6.29
CA LEU A 152 8.30 8.01 -6.95
C LEU A 152 7.25 8.69 -6.08
N PHE A 153 7.35 8.57 -4.76
CA PHE A 153 6.28 9.02 -3.85
C PHE A 153 6.60 10.36 -3.20
N ILE A 154 7.79 10.48 -2.62
CA ILE A 154 8.22 11.68 -1.89
C ILE A 154 8.34 12.92 -2.78
N PRO A 155 8.94 12.87 -4.00
CA PRO A 155 9.04 14.05 -4.85
C PRO A 155 7.67 14.60 -5.26
N VAL A 156 6.69 13.73 -5.51
CA VAL A 156 5.31 14.14 -5.84
C VAL A 156 4.62 14.80 -4.66
N PHE A 157 4.82 14.26 -3.45
CA PHE A 157 4.27 14.87 -2.24
C PHE A 157 4.77 16.30 -2.07
N PHE A 158 6.08 16.54 -2.17
CA PHE A 158 6.64 17.90 -2.07
C PHE A 158 6.12 18.83 -3.18
N ARG A 159 6.09 18.37 -4.44
CA ARG A 159 5.51 19.15 -5.56
C ARG A 159 4.05 19.54 -5.33
N SER A 160 3.29 18.74 -4.60
CA SER A 160 1.85 18.97 -4.36
C SER A 160 1.58 19.90 -3.17
N VAL A 161 2.56 20.09 -2.29
CA VAL A 161 2.42 20.89 -1.06
C VAL A 161 3.07 22.27 -1.20
N GLU A 162 4.20 22.37 -1.90
CA GLU A 162 5.12 23.53 -1.85
C GLU A 162 4.87 24.60 -2.93
N ARG A 163 3.67 24.67 -3.52
CA ARG A 163 3.24 25.72 -4.47
C ARG A 163 1.90 26.34 -4.09
#